data_AF-A0A484B900-F1
#
_entry.id   AF-A0A484B900-F1
#
_cell.length_a   1.000
_cell.length_b   1.000
_cell.length_c   1.000
_cell.angle_alpha   90.00
_cell.angle_beta   90.00
_cell.angle_gamma   90.00
#
_symmetry.space_group_name_H-M   'P 1'
#
loop_
_entity.id
_entity.type
_entity.pdbx_description
1 polymer ?
#
loop_
_entity_poly.entity_id
_entity_poly.type
_entity_poly.pdbx_seq_one_letter_code
_entity_poly.pdbx_strand_id
1 'polypeptide(L)'
;MATRPTVRSTGDFVLVNNSPVVGTMTPFSTNAAAPTQAFIDCFGRCPTTPEYNPICASNRQLYLNEQKFNCARFCGADIRIVRRGSCEGLFPMQRG
;
A
#
# COMPACT_ATOMS: atom_id res chain seq x y z
N MET A 1 16.06 35.39 -15.01
CA MET A 1 15.69 34.25 -15.88
C MET A 1 16.78 33.20 -15.72
N ALA A 2 16.61 31.98 -15.23
CA ALA A 2 15.47 31.21 -14.79
C ALA A 2 15.89 30.41 -13.53
N THR A 3 15.03 30.36 -12.53
CA THR A 3 15.21 29.57 -11.30
C THR A 3 15.14 28.08 -11.65
N ARG A 4 16.28 27.38 -11.51
CA ARG A 4 16.33 25.92 -11.61
C ARG A 4 15.52 25.33 -10.45
N PRO A 5 14.48 24.50 -10.68
CA PRO A 5 13.77 23.89 -9.58
C PRO A 5 14.72 22.91 -8.88
N THR A 6 14.98 23.16 -7.60
CA THR A 6 15.63 22.23 -6.68
C THR A 6 14.68 21.07 -6.43
N VAL A 7 14.73 20.03 -7.27
CA VAL A 7 14.12 18.74 -6.92
C VAL A 7 15.07 18.06 -5.94
N ARG A 8 14.74 18.23 -4.65
CA ARG A 8 15.39 17.63 -3.50
C ARG A 8 15.18 16.11 -3.57
N SER A 9 16.12 15.40 -4.20
CA SER A 9 16.15 13.94 -4.24
C SER A 9 16.63 13.40 -2.89
N THR A 10 15.72 13.38 -1.93
CA THR A 10 15.84 12.63 -0.67
C THR A 10 14.81 11.51 -0.71
N GLY A 11 14.99 10.57 -1.64
CA GLY A 11 14.26 9.31 -1.63
C GLY A 11 15.07 8.30 -0.84
N ASP A 12 14.63 7.95 0.37
CA ASP A 12 15.18 6.83 1.11
C ASP A 12 14.99 5.55 0.27
N PHE A 13 16.08 4.95 -0.21
CA PHE A 13 16.01 3.67 -0.88
C PHE A 13 15.65 2.60 0.16
N VAL A 14 14.51 1.92 -0.02
CA VAL A 14 14.09 0.82 0.85
C VAL A 14 14.37 -0.48 0.12
N LEU A 15 14.96 -1.44 0.84
CA LEU A 15 15.18 -2.79 0.34
C LEU A 15 13.89 -3.60 0.54
N VAL A 16 13.22 -3.96 -0.55
CA VAL A 16 12.07 -4.89 -0.54
C VAL A 16 12.48 -6.11 -1.35
N ASN A 17 12.50 -7.29 -0.72
CA ASN A 17 12.90 -8.55 -1.36
C ASN A 17 14.25 -8.46 -2.11
N ASN A 18 15.27 -7.87 -1.47
CA ASN A 18 16.61 -7.65 -2.05
C ASN A 18 16.66 -6.75 -3.31
N SER A 19 15.58 -6.05 -3.65
CA SER A 19 15.56 -5.09 -4.76
C SER A 19 15.50 -3.64 -4.21
N PRO A 20 16.39 -2.73 -4.66
CA PRO A 20 16.36 -1.34 -4.24
C PRO A 20 15.18 -0.62 -4.89
N VAL A 21 14.18 -0.23 -4.10
CA VAL A 21 13.04 0.58 -4.56
C VAL A 21 13.16 2.00 -4.03
N VAL A 22 12.82 2.98 -4.87
CA VAL A 22 12.79 4.40 -4.49
C VAL A 22 11.64 4.60 -3.49
N GLY A 23 11.96 4.92 -2.24
CA GLY A 23 10.99 5.17 -1.17
C GLY A 23 10.31 6.55 -1.26
N THR A 24 9.84 6.95 -2.45
CA THR A 24 9.06 8.19 -2.65
C THR A 24 7.64 8.09 -2.09
N MET A 25 7.33 7.00 -1.40
CA MET A 25 5.98 6.60 -1.10
C MET A 25 6.05 6.03 0.32
N THR A 26 5.78 6.84 1.33
CA THR A 26 5.68 6.36 2.72
C THR A 26 4.68 5.19 2.72
N PRO A 27 5.04 3.99 3.23
CA PRO A 27 4.16 2.82 3.16
C PRO A 27 2.87 3.01 3.93
N PHE A 28 2.76 4.10 4.70
CA PHE A 28 1.58 4.48 5.46
C PHE A 28 1.26 5.92 5.10
N SER A 29 0.31 6.11 4.18
CA SER A 29 -0.37 7.40 4.08
C SER A 29 -1.40 7.43 5.20
N THR A 30 -1.18 8.28 6.21
CA THR A 30 -2.13 8.47 7.32
C THR A 30 -3.41 9.18 6.89
N ASN A 31 -3.45 9.71 5.66
CA ASN A 31 -4.64 10.26 5.02
C ASN A 31 -5.26 9.21 4.09
N ALA A 32 -5.71 8.09 4.64
CA ALA A 32 -6.63 7.22 3.92
C ALA A 32 -8.00 7.89 3.96
N ALA A 33 -8.47 8.39 2.81
CA ALA A 33 -9.84 8.86 2.68
C ALA A 33 -10.80 7.73 3.04
N ALA A 34 -11.92 8.07 3.70
CA ALA A 34 -12.96 7.10 4.01
C ALA A 34 -13.44 6.41 2.72
N PRO A 35 -13.78 5.10 2.77
CA PRO A 35 -14.28 4.40 1.59
C PRO A 35 -15.60 5.03 1.11
N THR A 36 -15.70 5.31 -0.19
CA THR A 36 -16.94 5.80 -0.81
C THR A 36 -17.93 4.65 -0.98
N GLN A 37 -19.22 4.96 -1.13
CA GLN A 37 -20.24 3.93 -1.37
C GLN A 37 -19.95 3.14 -2.67
N ALA A 38 -19.50 3.82 -3.72
CA ALA A 38 -19.10 3.18 -4.98
C ALA A 38 -17.95 2.16 -4.79
N PHE A 39 -17.00 2.47 -3.89
CA PHE A 39 -15.94 1.54 -3.54
C PHE A 39 -16.49 0.30 -2.81
N ILE A 40 -17.39 0.50 -1.84
CA ILE A 40 -18.01 -0.60 -1.07
C ILE A 40 -18.79 -1.53 -2.01
N ASP A 41 -19.59 -0.97 -2.91
CA ASP A 41 -20.41 -1.75 -3.85
C ASP A 41 -19.53 -2.53 -4.85
N CYS A 42 -18.46 -1.92 -5.33
CA CYS A 42 -17.49 -2.60 -6.19
C CYS A 42 -16.76 -3.72 -5.43
N PHE A 43 -16.27 -3.42 -4.22
CA PHE A 43 -15.52 -4.36 -3.40
C PHE A 43 -16.38 -5.55 -2.94
N GLY A 44 -17.67 -5.33 -2.69
CA GLY A 44 -18.63 -6.38 -2.35
C GLY A 44 -18.91 -7.37 -3.48
N ARG A 45 -18.65 -6.99 -4.74
CA ARG A 45 -18.86 -7.84 -5.93
C ARG A 45 -17.60 -8.61 -6.35
N CYS A 46 -16.49 -8.45 -5.64
CA CYS A 46 -15.23 -9.09 -5.98
C CYS A 46 -15.33 -10.62 -5.90
N PRO A 47 -15.09 -11.36 -7.00
CA PRO A 47 -14.96 -12.80 -6.94
C PRO A 47 -13.64 -13.12 -6.23
N THR A 48 -13.72 -13.62 -5.00
CA THR A 48 -12.53 -14.01 -4.24
C THR A 48 -12.66 -15.46 -3.82
N THR A 49 -11.57 -16.17 -3.98
CA THR A 49 -11.43 -17.56 -3.59
C THR A 49 -11.14 -17.65 -2.07
N PRO A 50 -11.44 -18.80 -1.43
CA PRO A 50 -11.38 -18.96 0.02
C PRO A 50 -9.97 -19.31 0.56
N GLU A 51 -8.92 -19.24 -0.26
CA GLU A 51 -7.56 -19.45 0.24
C GLU A 51 -7.22 -18.40 1.30
N TYR A 52 -6.15 -18.60 2.05
CA TYR A 52 -5.72 -17.63 3.06
C TYR A 52 -4.25 -17.29 2.82
N ASN A 53 -4.04 -16.19 2.11
CA ASN A 53 -2.73 -15.62 1.78
C ASN A 53 -2.72 -14.14 2.17
N PRO A 54 -2.58 -13.83 3.47
CA PRO A 54 -2.75 -12.48 3.98
C PRO A 54 -1.74 -11.51 3.36
N ILE A 55 -2.18 -10.29 3.10
CA ILE A 55 -1.37 -9.20 2.56
C ILE A 55 -1.65 -7.95 3.38
N CYS A 56 -0.59 -7.35 3.90
CA CYS A 56 -0.68 -6.01 4.43
C CYS A 56 -0.45 -4.98 3.34
N ALA A 57 -1.45 -4.12 3.15
CA ALA A 57 -1.40 -3.03 2.21
C ALA A 57 -0.93 -1.71 2.87
N SER A 58 -0.63 -0.71 2.05
CA SER A 58 -0.13 0.59 2.47
C SER A 58 -1.13 1.45 3.25
N ASN A 59 -2.41 1.09 3.21
CA ASN A 59 -3.45 1.70 4.05
C ASN A 59 -3.55 1.04 5.43
N ARG A 60 -2.58 0.20 5.82
CA ARG A 60 -2.62 -0.62 7.05
C ARG A 60 -3.80 -1.59 7.11
N GLN A 61 -4.44 -1.86 5.97
CA GLN A 61 -5.53 -2.83 5.87
C GLN A 61 -4.95 -4.20 5.56
N LEU A 62 -5.45 -5.22 6.28
CA LEU A 62 -5.19 -6.62 5.97
C LEU A 62 -6.15 -7.09 4.88
N TYR A 63 -5.60 -7.59 3.78
CA TYR A 63 -6.35 -8.29 2.75
C TYR A 63 -6.10 -9.78 2.92
N LEU A 64 -7.16 -10.58 3.06
CA LEU A 64 -7.03 -12.02 3.33
C LEU A 64 -6.33 -12.77 2.19
N ASN A 65 -6.43 -12.25 0.95
CA ASN A 65 -5.87 -12.82 -0.27
C ASN A 65 -5.40 -11.73 -1.24
N GLU A 66 -4.50 -12.11 -2.15
CA GLU A 66 -4.08 -11.28 -3.29
C GLU A 66 -5.23 -10.89 -4.21
N GLN A 67 -6.21 -11.77 -4.40
CA GLN A 67 -7.43 -11.49 -5.16
C GLN A 67 -8.22 -10.32 -4.55
N LYS A 68 -8.38 -10.31 -3.21
CA LYS A 68 -9.05 -9.19 -2.51
C LYS A 68 -8.26 -7.90 -2.65
N PHE A 69 -6.93 -7.97 -2.52
CA PHE A 69 -6.06 -6.81 -2.68
C PHE A 69 -6.17 -6.21 -4.10
N ASN A 70 -6.08 -7.05 -5.13
CA ASN A 70 -6.19 -6.64 -6.53
C ASN A 70 -7.57 -6.05 -6.83
N CYS A 71 -8.62 -6.63 -6.26
CA CYS A 71 -9.96 -6.10 -6.47
C CYS A 71 -10.15 -4.73 -5.81
N ALA A 72 -9.60 -4.50 -4.61
CA ALA A 72 -9.60 -3.16 -4.02
C ALA A 72 -8.88 -2.14 -4.91
N ARG A 73 -7.74 -2.50 -5.51
CA ARG A 73 -7.06 -1.63 -6.50
C ARG A 73 -7.93 -1.35 -7.72
N PHE A 74 -8.59 -2.38 -8.25
CA PHE A 74 -9.49 -2.25 -9.38
C PHE A 74 -10.67 -1.32 -9.08
N CYS A 75 -11.21 -1.39 -7.86
CA CYS A 75 -12.27 -0.51 -7.37
C CYS A 75 -11.81 0.93 -7.09
N GLY A 76 -10.54 1.26 -7.32
CA GLY A 76 -9.99 2.61 -7.16
C GLY A 76 -9.24 2.86 -5.86
N ALA A 77 -8.92 1.84 -5.07
CA ALA A 77 -8.02 2.01 -3.94
C ALA A 77 -6.57 2.21 -4.42
N ASP A 78 -5.97 3.35 -4.10
CA ASP A 78 -4.54 3.58 -4.29
C ASP A 78 -3.75 2.91 -3.15
N ILE A 79 -3.57 1.60 -3.29
CA ILE A 79 -2.89 0.75 -2.32
C ILE A 79 -1.79 -0.08 -2.96
N ARG A 80 -0.72 -0.31 -2.19
CA ARG A 80 0.40 -1.19 -2.56
C ARG A 80 0.66 -2.22 -1.48
N ILE A 81 1.26 -3.33 -1.89
CA ILE A 81 1.68 -4.38 -0.97
C ILE A 81 2.89 -3.87 -0.18
N VAL A 82 2.74 -3.79 1.14
CA VAL A 82 3.85 -3.46 2.05
C VAL A 82 4.50 -4.73 2.56
N ARG A 83 3.69 -5.76 2.85
CA ARG A 83 4.15 -7.06 3.33
C ARG A 83 3.18 -8.15 2.88
N ARG A 84 3.71 -9.31 2.47
CA ARG A 84 2.92 -10.53 2.35
C ARG A 84 2.89 -11.19 3.73
N GLY A 85 1.74 -11.14 4.39
CA GLY A 85 1.55 -11.47 5.80
C GLY A 85 0.61 -10.48 6.50
N SER A 86 0.51 -10.61 7.83
CA SER A 86 -0.27 -9.69 8.65
C SER A 86 0.34 -8.27 8.66
N CYS A 87 -0.51 -7.27 8.97
CA CYS A 87 -0.05 -5.90 9.23
C CYS A 87 0.59 -5.73 10.62
N GLU A 88 0.54 -6.77 11.46
CA GLU A 88 1.13 -6.77 12.79
C GLU A 88 2.66 -6.75 12.71
N GLY A 89 3.29 -6.04 13.64
CA GLY A 89 4.74 -5.90 13.65
C GLY A 89 5.31 -5.10 12.46
N LEU A 90 4.47 -4.37 11.72
CA LEU A 90 4.91 -3.21 10.95
C LEU A 90 5.14 -2.05 11.91
N PHE A 91 6.09 -2.23 12.83
CA PHE A 91 6.65 -1.11 13.54
C PHE A 91 7.28 -0.20 12.48
N PRO A 92 7.01 1.13 12.49
CA PRO A 92 7.89 2.04 11.78
C PRO A 92 9.28 1.71 12.34
N MET A 93 10.24 1.40 11.47
CA MET A 93 11.61 1.19 11.92
C MET A 93 12.10 2.51 12.53
N GLN A 94 11.79 2.76 13.79
CA GLN A 94 12.44 3.76 14.61
C GLN A 94 13.81 3.15 14.90
N ARG A 95 14.70 3.39 13.95
CA ARG A 95 16.14 3.24 14.10
C ARG A 95 16.52 4.01 15.38
N GLY A 96 16.86 3.26 16.42
CA GLY A 96 17.67 3.77 17.53
C GLY A 96 19.08 4.06 17.07
#